data_AF-A0A7S1GGE3-F1
#
_entry.id   AF-A0A7S1GGE3-F1
#
_cell.length_a   1.000
_cell.length_b   1.000
_cell.length_c   1.000
_cell.angle_alpha   90.00
_cell.angle_beta   90.00
_cell.angle_gamma   90.00
#
_symmetry.space_group_name_H-M   'P 1'
#
loop_
_entity.id
_entity.type
_entity.pdbx_description
1 polymer ?
#
loop_
_entity_poly.entity_id
_entity_poly.type
_entity_poly.pdbx_seq_one_letter_code
_entity_poly.pdbx_strand_id
1 'polypeptide(L)'
;DVELTSDDPFVKSIDASIQAEVGVSLDELLNPAKVVNLERDLFNLRTELATLTGKVDLDIAGLPTDECDGGGGGEAADEIRQKIAKKEKDVALERRSVFRGWLKNVFLAQAVLSFVLSWIMASNPAQLFGGFDWFYSYNMDVSIKVLGFWWWWLFVVPSLRSRRPKGAEKKALDIAFLGTPLISIVAPALTKDTELIWGANLLVVAASYAFAFLTDGEDDDDDSGSNQPEWLKFIYKSLDFGTGRERGARQ
;
A
#
# COMPACT_ATOMS: atom_id res chain seq x y z
N ASP A 1 7.92 -17.41 -17.98
CA ASP A 1 7.70 -16.20 -17.18
C ASP A 1 6.24 -16.05 -16.85
N VAL A 2 5.84 -16.62 -15.72
CA VAL A 2 4.44 -16.69 -15.28
C VAL A 2 4.17 -15.47 -14.39
N GLU A 3 3.13 -14.72 -14.75
CA GLU A 3 2.64 -13.53 -14.06
C GLU A 3 2.25 -13.89 -12.61
N LEU A 4 2.85 -13.22 -11.62
CA LEU A 4 2.56 -13.39 -10.20
C LEU A 4 1.17 -12.82 -9.87
N THR A 5 0.13 -13.62 -10.07
CA THR A 5 -1.19 -13.38 -9.48
C THR A 5 -1.25 -14.06 -8.10
N SER A 6 -1.98 -13.45 -7.17
CA SER A 6 -2.37 -14.02 -5.86
C SER A 6 -3.00 -15.41 -5.93
N ASP A 7 -3.29 -15.91 -7.13
CA ASP A 7 -3.85 -17.21 -7.41
C ASP A 7 -2.87 -18.35 -7.63
N ASP A 8 -1.56 -18.08 -7.65
CA ASP A 8 -0.54 -19.13 -7.73
C ASP A 8 -0.64 -20.07 -6.52
N PRO A 9 -0.80 -21.39 -6.72
CA PRO A 9 -0.81 -22.38 -5.64
C PRO A 9 0.39 -22.26 -4.67
N PHE A 10 1.55 -21.83 -5.17
CA PHE A 10 2.75 -21.60 -4.36
C PHE A 10 2.61 -20.37 -3.43
N VAL A 11 1.99 -19.29 -3.92
CA VAL A 11 1.76 -18.10 -3.10
C VAL A 11 0.71 -18.37 -2.02
N LYS A 12 -0.32 -19.17 -2.34
CA LYS A 12 -1.36 -19.59 -1.39
C LYS A 12 -0.80 -20.47 -0.27
N SER A 13 0.14 -21.36 -0.55
CA SER A 13 0.78 -22.19 0.49
C SER A 13 1.68 -21.35 1.40
N ILE A 14 2.41 -20.37 0.84
CA ILE A 14 3.19 -19.41 1.62
C ILE A 14 2.29 -18.59 2.52
N ASP A 15 1.19 -18.04 2.00
CA ASP A 15 0.23 -17.25 2.76
C ASP A 15 -0.37 -18.05 3.93
N ALA A 16 -0.81 -19.28 3.69
CA ALA A 16 -1.31 -20.18 4.73
C ALA A 16 -0.24 -20.46 5.81
N SER A 17 1.03 -20.63 5.42
CA SER A 17 2.12 -20.84 6.38
C SER A 17 2.39 -19.60 7.26
N ILE A 18 2.34 -18.41 6.68
CA ILE A 18 2.54 -17.14 7.39
C ILE A 18 1.35 -16.86 8.32
N GLN A 19 0.14 -17.14 7.85
CA GLN A 19 -1.07 -17.00 8.66
C GLN A 19 -1.03 -17.94 9.88
N ALA A 20 -0.54 -19.17 9.72
CA ALA A 20 -0.37 -20.10 10.84
C ALA A 20 0.72 -19.65 11.84
N GLU A 21 1.82 -19.07 11.37
CA GLU A 21 2.96 -18.68 12.21
C GLU A 21 2.77 -17.31 12.91
N VAL A 22 2.23 -16.33 12.19
CA VAL A 22 2.18 -14.91 12.60
C VAL A 22 0.75 -14.43 12.83
N GLY A 23 -0.26 -15.18 12.37
CA GLY A 23 -1.67 -14.80 12.49
C GLY A 23 -2.11 -13.70 11.52
N VAL A 24 -1.30 -13.43 10.49
CA VAL A 24 -1.45 -12.29 9.58
C VAL A 24 -1.24 -12.77 8.14
N SER A 25 -1.96 -12.19 7.18
CA SER A 25 -1.82 -12.52 5.75
C SER A 25 -0.53 -11.95 5.16
N LEU A 26 -0.03 -12.59 4.10
CA LEU A 26 1.18 -12.22 3.36
C LEU A 26 1.18 -10.74 2.95
N ASP A 27 0.04 -10.22 2.53
CA ASP A 27 -0.12 -8.84 2.05
C ASP A 27 -0.04 -7.77 3.16
N GLU A 28 -0.15 -8.15 4.42
CA GLU A 28 0.07 -7.29 5.58
C GLU A 28 1.53 -7.24 6.00
N LEU A 29 2.40 -8.07 5.40
CA LEU A 29 3.84 -7.93 5.57
C LEU A 29 4.34 -6.60 5.01
N LEU A 30 5.43 -6.11 5.58
CA LEU A 30 6.05 -4.88 5.12
C LEU A 30 6.59 -5.05 3.69
N ASN A 31 7.14 -6.25 3.40
CA ASN A 31 7.74 -6.64 2.12
C ASN A 31 7.26 -8.03 1.62
N PRO A 32 5.99 -8.19 1.20
CA PRO A 32 5.46 -9.47 0.72
C PRO A 32 6.26 -10.08 -0.43
N ALA A 33 6.60 -9.27 -1.43
CA ALA A 33 7.34 -9.72 -2.61
C ALA A 33 8.74 -10.26 -2.25
N LYS A 34 9.39 -9.68 -1.24
CA LYS A 34 10.70 -10.16 -0.78
C LYS A 34 10.57 -11.54 -0.15
N VAL A 35 9.50 -11.78 0.63
CA VAL A 35 9.23 -13.09 1.22
C VAL A 35 8.98 -14.13 0.13
N VAL A 36 8.13 -13.84 -0.85
CA VAL A 36 7.86 -14.78 -1.97
C VAL A 36 9.13 -15.10 -2.75
N ASN A 37 9.96 -14.10 -3.05
CA ASN A 37 11.24 -14.32 -3.75
C ASN A 37 12.21 -15.17 -2.92
N LEU A 38 12.31 -14.92 -1.61
CA LEU A 38 13.16 -15.71 -0.73
C LEU A 38 12.67 -17.16 -0.60
N GLU A 39 11.36 -17.39 -0.52
CA GLU A 39 10.76 -18.73 -0.51
C GLU A 39 11.00 -19.48 -1.81
N ARG A 40 10.89 -18.80 -2.96
CA ARG A 40 11.22 -19.38 -4.26
C ARG A 40 12.70 -19.76 -4.34
N ASP A 41 13.58 -18.89 -3.87
CA ASP A 41 15.01 -19.17 -3.82
C ASP A 41 15.31 -20.36 -2.89
N LEU A 42 14.62 -20.45 -1.75
CA LEU A 42 14.73 -21.60 -0.85
C LEU A 42 14.25 -22.89 -1.51
N PHE A 43 13.14 -22.85 -2.24
CA PHE A 43 12.64 -23.99 -3.00
C PHE A 43 13.68 -24.48 -4.03
N ASN A 44 14.27 -23.56 -4.79
CA ASN A 44 15.33 -23.89 -5.75
C ASN A 44 16.57 -24.49 -5.07
N LEU A 45 17.04 -23.87 -3.98
CA LEU A 45 18.21 -24.36 -3.23
C LEU A 45 17.95 -25.71 -2.56
N ARG A 46 16.76 -25.96 -2.03
CA ARG A 46 16.36 -27.26 -1.46
C ARG A 46 16.29 -28.33 -2.54
N THR A 47 15.87 -27.98 -3.75
CA THR A 47 15.89 -28.86 -4.93
C THR A 47 17.31 -29.21 -5.35
N GLU A 48 18.20 -28.22 -5.40
CA GLU A 48 19.62 -28.46 -5.67
C GLU A 48 20.27 -29.33 -4.58
N LEU A 49 19.94 -29.09 -3.31
CA LEU A 49 20.43 -29.89 -2.19
C LEU A 49 19.91 -31.34 -2.26
N ALA A 50 18.64 -31.54 -2.57
CA ALA A 50 18.03 -32.86 -2.70
C ALA A 50 18.66 -33.66 -3.86
N THR A 51 18.99 -33.00 -4.97
CA THR A 51 19.69 -33.66 -6.09
C THR A 51 21.12 -34.07 -5.72
N LEU A 52 21.87 -33.21 -5.02
CA LEU A 52 23.25 -33.51 -4.60
C LEU A 52 23.34 -34.57 -3.49
N THR A 53 22.29 -34.70 -2.67
CA THR A 53 22.24 -35.65 -1.54
C THR A 53 21.47 -36.93 -1.86
N GLY A 54 21.02 -37.09 -3.11
CA GLY A 54 20.38 -38.33 -3.60
C GLY A 54 18.91 -38.50 -3.24
N LYS A 55 18.21 -37.43 -2.84
CA LYS A 55 16.77 -37.38 -2.52
C LYS A 55 15.94 -36.77 -3.67
N VAL A 56 16.14 -37.28 -4.90
CA VAL A 56 15.59 -36.68 -6.14
C VAL A 56 14.06 -36.78 -6.26
N ASP A 57 13.43 -37.77 -5.61
CA ASP A 57 11.99 -38.08 -5.76
C ASP A 57 11.06 -37.44 -4.70
N LEU A 58 11.56 -36.47 -3.93
CA LEU A 58 10.73 -35.77 -2.93
C LEU A 58 9.94 -34.61 -3.54
N ASP A 59 8.67 -34.47 -3.16
CA ASP A 59 7.94 -33.23 -3.38
C ASP A 59 8.42 -32.19 -2.35
N ILE A 60 9.27 -31.28 -2.81
CA ILE A 60 9.98 -30.30 -1.97
C ILE A 60 9.04 -29.18 -1.49
N ALA A 61 7.87 -29.06 -2.10
CA ALA A 61 6.90 -28.02 -1.76
C ALA A 61 6.43 -28.16 -0.31
N GLY A 62 6.81 -27.19 0.53
CA GLY A 62 6.39 -27.15 1.94
C GLY A 62 7.21 -28.03 2.89
N LEU A 63 8.24 -28.73 2.41
CA LEU A 63 9.10 -29.53 3.29
C LEU A 63 10.19 -28.67 3.97
N PRO A 64 10.53 -28.97 5.24
CA PRO A 64 11.67 -28.36 5.90
C PRO A 64 12.98 -28.83 5.26
N THR A 65 14.03 -28.02 5.40
CA THR A 65 15.37 -28.31 4.85
C THR A 65 15.90 -29.67 5.33
N ASP A 66 15.61 -30.01 6.57
CA ASP A 66 16.02 -31.25 7.24
C ASP A 66 15.52 -32.51 6.51
N GLU A 67 14.33 -32.44 5.93
CA GLU A 67 13.73 -33.54 5.18
C GLU A 67 14.26 -33.63 3.75
N CYS A 68 14.69 -32.49 3.19
CA CYS A 68 15.28 -32.40 1.86
C CYS A 68 16.76 -32.84 1.83
N ASP A 69 17.44 -32.88 2.99
CA ASP A 69 18.85 -33.24 3.12
C ASP A 69 19.05 -34.74 3.36
N GLY A 70 19.65 -35.44 2.40
CA GLY A 70 20.03 -36.85 2.52
C GLY A 70 21.31 -37.08 3.33
N GLY A 71 22.01 -36.02 3.70
CA GLY A 71 23.37 -36.07 4.21
C GLY A 71 24.39 -36.26 3.08
N GLY A 72 25.66 -35.93 3.36
CA GLY A 72 26.74 -36.03 2.37
C GLY A 72 26.72 -34.89 1.33
N GLY A 73 27.16 -35.17 0.09
CA GLY A 73 27.17 -34.21 -1.02
C GLY A 73 28.42 -33.32 -1.14
N GLY A 74 29.40 -33.49 -0.25
CA GLY A 74 30.69 -32.79 -0.30
C GLY A 74 30.60 -31.27 -0.08
N GLU A 75 31.67 -30.56 -0.43
CA GLU A 75 31.80 -29.10 -0.22
C GLU A 75 30.69 -28.30 -0.91
N ALA A 76 30.24 -28.74 -2.09
CA ALA A 76 29.13 -28.11 -2.83
C ALA A 76 27.79 -28.16 -2.08
N ALA A 77 27.48 -29.27 -1.40
CA ALA A 77 26.27 -29.38 -0.59
C ALA A 77 26.37 -28.53 0.69
N ASP A 78 27.56 -28.43 1.29
CA ASP A 78 27.80 -27.59 2.47
C ASP A 78 27.63 -26.09 2.16
N GLU A 79 28.08 -25.63 0.99
CA GLU A 79 27.82 -24.26 0.53
C GLU A 79 26.33 -23.96 0.38
N ILE A 80 25.55 -24.92 -0.14
CA ILE A 80 24.10 -24.76 -0.29
C ILE A 80 23.40 -24.75 1.07
N ARG A 81 23.80 -25.63 2.01
CA ARG A 81 23.30 -25.61 3.40
C ARG A 81 23.51 -24.23 4.06
N GLN A 82 24.69 -23.62 3.88
CA GLN A 82 24.96 -22.28 4.39
C GLN A 82 24.08 -21.20 3.74
N LYS A 83 23.87 -21.27 2.43
CA LYS A 83 22.97 -20.34 1.71
C LYS A 83 21.53 -20.49 2.16
N ILE A 84 21.05 -21.72 2.36
CA ILE A 84 19.71 -22.02 2.88
C ILE A 84 19.56 -21.44 4.29
N ALA A 85 20.47 -21.74 5.22
CA ALA A 85 20.40 -21.24 6.59
C ALA A 85 20.36 -19.70 6.66
N LYS A 86 21.12 -19.02 5.79
CA LYS A 86 21.08 -17.57 5.67
C LYS A 86 19.72 -17.07 5.18
N LYS A 87 19.18 -17.67 4.11
CA LYS A 87 17.88 -17.27 3.55
C LYS A 87 16.72 -17.58 4.48
N GLU A 88 16.73 -18.69 5.21
CA GLU A 88 15.72 -19.03 6.22
C GLU A 88 15.68 -17.99 7.34
N LYS A 89 16.86 -17.54 7.80
CA LYS A 89 16.95 -16.45 8.77
C LYS A 89 16.36 -15.15 8.22
N ASP A 90 16.65 -14.81 6.97
CA ASP A 90 16.12 -13.61 6.31
C ASP A 90 14.58 -13.70 6.16
N VAL A 91 14.05 -14.88 5.77
CA VAL A 91 12.61 -15.14 5.70
C VAL A 91 11.95 -14.97 7.06
N ALA A 92 12.52 -15.57 8.11
CA ALA A 92 11.96 -15.47 9.46
C ALA A 92 11.92 -14.02 9.97
N LEU A 93 12.91 -13.19 9.60
CA LEU A 93 12.92 -11.77 9.92
C LEU A 93 11.83 -11.01 9.15
N GLU A 94 11.69 -11.26 7.85
CA GLU A 94 10.70 -10.57 7.01
C GLU A 94 9.26 -10.99 7.33
N ARG A 95 9.00 -12.26 7.65
CA ARG A 95 7.68 -12.76 8.12
C ARG A 95 7.22 -12.05 9.40
N ARG A 96 8.16 -11.65 10.27
CA ARG A 96 7.86 -10.90 11.50
C ARG A 96 7.71 -9.39 11.28
N SER A 97 8.16 -8.89 10.14
CA SER A 97 8.04 -7.49 9.75
C SER A 97 6.63 -7.22 9.22
N VAL A 98 5.67 -7.15 10.15
CA VAL A 98 4.25 -6.92 9.84
C VAL A 98 3.90 -5.44 9.94
N PHE A 99 3.12 -4.94 8.98
CA PHE A 99 2.50 -3.62 9.07
C PHE A 99 1.33 -3.63 10.07
N ARG A 100 1.67 -3.50 11.36
CA ARG A 100 0.73 -3.69 12.48
C ARG A 100 -0.48 -2.77 12.41
N GLY A 101 -1.66 -3.28 12.76
CA GLY A 101 -2.91 -2.51 12.80
C GLY A 101 -2.87 -1.26 13.68
N TRP A 102 -2.09 -1.26 14.78
CA TRP A 102 -1.92 -0.06 15.61
C TRP A 102 -1.31 1.12 14.84
N LEU A 103 -0.40 0.84 13.89
CA LEU A 103 0.24 1.85 13.06
C LEU A 103 -0.76 2.43 12.05
N LYS A 104 -1.66 1.60 11.52
CA LYS A 104 -2.79 2.07 10.68
C LYS A 104 -3.67 3.05 11.46
N ASN A 105 -3.93 2.79 12.74
CA ASN A 105 -4.71 3.69 13.61
C ASN A 105 -3.98 5.01 13.90
N VAL A 106 -2.66 4.98 14.05
CA VAL A 106 -1.85 6.21 14.20
C VAL A 106 -2.00 7.09 12.95
N PHE A 107 -1.93 6.50 11.75
CA PHE A 107 -2.13 7.24 10.50
C PHE A 107 -3.57 7.78 10.35
N LEU A 108 -4.57 7.03 10.80
CA LEU A 108 -5.96 7.52 10.84
C LEU A 108 -6.09 8.72 11.81
N ALA A 109 -5.52 8.63 13.01
CA ALA A 109 -5.52 9.72 13.97
C ALA A 109 -4.80 10.95 13.41
N GLN A 110 -3.66 10.76 12.74
CA GLN A 110 -2.94 11.83 12.04
C GLN A 110 -3.81 12.46 10.95
N ALA A 111 -4.53 11.67 10.16
CA ALA A 111 -5.42 12.18 9.11
C ALA A 111 -6.55 13.03 9.69
N VAL A 112 -7.21 12.56 10.78
CA VAL A 112 -8.29 13.30 11.45
C VAL A 112 -7.78 14.60 12.06
N LEU A 113 -6.65 14.55 12.78
CA LEU A 113 -6.03 15.76 13.35
C LEU A 113 -5.62 16.75 12.26
N SER A 114 -5.02 16.26 11.18
CA SER A 114 -4.63 17.08 10.04
C SER A 114 -5.83 17.71 9.35
N PHE A 115 -6.94 16.98 9.23
CA PHE A 115 -8.20 17.48 8.67
C PHE A 115 -8.77 18.61 9.52
N VAL A 116 -8.87 18.42 10.84
CA VAL A 116 -9.40 19.45 11.75
C VAL A 116 -8.50 20.69 11.74
N LEU A 117 -7.18 20.51 11.84
CA LEU A 117 -6.23 21.61 11.79
C LEU A 117 -6.32 22.36 10.46
N SER A 118 -6.39 21.64 9.34
CA SER A 118 -6.57 22.16 7.99
C SER A 118 -7.84 23.00 7.86
N TRP A 119 -8.96 22.51 8.40
CA TRP A 119 -10.22 23.24 8.43
C TRP A 119 -10.06 24.56 9.20
N ILE A 120 -9.48 24.52 10.42
CA ILE A 120 -9.28 25.71 11.25
C ILE A 120 -8.39 26.73 10.54
N MET A 121 -7.33 26.28 9.86
CA MET A 121 -6.43 27.15 9.12
C MET A 121 -7.11 27.82 7.91
N ALA A 122 -7.92 27.07 7.15
CA ALA A 122 -8.56 27.58 5.93
C ALA A 122 -9.79 28.46 6.20
N SER A 123 -10.44 28.29 7.35
CA SER A 123 -11.62 29.03 7.77
C SER A 123 -11.28 30.14 8.77
N ASN A 124 -12.30 30.86 9.23
CA ASN A 124 -12.14 31.86 10.27
C ASN A 124 -12.34 31.23 11.67
N PRO A 125 -11.31 31.18 12.54
CA PRO A 125 -11.43 30.62 13.88
C PRO A 125 -12.52 31.29 14.73
N ALA A 126 -12.74 32.59 14.53
CA ALA A 126 -13.80 33.34 15.22
C ALA A 126 -15.20 32.85 14.84
N GLN A 127 -15.36 32.33 13.63
CA GLN A 127 -16.63 31.76 13.14
C GLN A 127 -16.86 30.33 13.67
N LEU A 128 -15.78 29.60 13.98
CA LEU A 128 -15.82 28.23 14.49
C LEU A 128 -16.00 28.13 16.00
N PHE A 129 -15.24 28.91 16.75
CA PHE A 129 -15.15 28.79 18.21
C PHE A 129 -15.89 29.91 18.94
N GLY A 130 -16.67 30.73 18.22
CA GLY A 130 -17.33 31.91 18.75
C GLY A 130 -16.38 33.11 18.84
N GLY A 131 -16.97 34.31 18.81
CA GLY A 131 -16.27 35.60 18.76
C GLY A 131 -15.54 35.98 20.06
N PHE A 132 -14.74 35.08 20.63
CA PHE A 132 -13.82 35.42 21.71
C PHE A 132 -12.82 36.47 21.20
N ASP A 133 -12.61 37.55 21.95
CA ASP A 133 -11.77 38.71 21.56
C ASP A 133 -10.36 38.33 21.06
N TRP A 134 -9.81 37.22 21.54
CA TRP A 134 -8.49 36.74 21.11
C TRP A 134 -8.47 36.22 19.66
N PHE A 135 -9.60 35.73 19.12
CA PHE A 135 -9.72 35.26 17.73
C PHE A 135 -9.88 36.43 16.76
N TYR A 136 -10.50 37.53 17.21
CA TYR A 136 -10.54 38.78 16.44
C TYR A 136 -9.16 39.42 16.31
N SER A 137 -8.28 39.23 17.30
CA SER A 137 -6.89 39.69 17.25
C SER A 137 -5.99 38.81 16.37
N TYR A 138 -6.32 37.51 16.23
CA TYR A 138 -5.60 36.58 15.36
C TYR A 138 -6.24 36.49 13.97
N ASN A 139 -6.05 37.53 13.15
CA ASN A 139 -6.30 37.40 11.72
C ASN A 139 -5.19 36.52 11.13
N MET A 140 -5.49 35.24 10.90
CA MET A 140 -4.51 34.31 10.34
C MET A 140 -3.98 34.84 9.01
N ASP A 141 -2.65 34.88 8.88
CA ASP A 141 -1.99 35.31 7.66
C ASP A 141 -2.46 34.50 6.46
N VAL A 142 -2.51 35.14 5.29
CA VAL A 142 -2.95 34.49 4.04
C VAL A 142 -2.13 33.22 3.76
N SER A 143 -0.83 33.21 4.10
CA SER A 143 0.03 32.04 3.93
C SER A 143 -0.47 30.83 4.72
N ILE A 144 -0.97 31.04 5.95
CA ILE A 144 -1.51 29.97 6.80
C ILE A 144 -2.84 29.47 6.24
N LYS A 145 -3.69 30.36 5.74
CA LYS A 145 -4.96 29.98 5.12
C LYS A 145 -4.77 29.19 3.83
N VAL A 146 -3.79 29.60 3.02
CA VAL A 146 -3.38 28.87 1.80
C VAL A 146 -2.85 27.48 2.16
N LEU A 147 -1.99 27.42 3.17
CA LEU A 147 -1.47 26.17 3.71
C LEU A 147 -2.61 25.26 4.22
N GLY A 148 -3.68 25.85 4.75
CA GLY A 148 -4.91 25.17 5.16
C GLY A 148 -5.51 24.28 4.08
N PHE A 149 -5.77 24.80 2.87
CA PHE A 149 -6.33 23.97 1.80
C PHE A 149 -5.28 23.04 1.15
N TRP A 150 -4.00 23.43 1.09
CA TRP A 150 -2.91 22.56 0.63
C TRP A 150 -2.68 21.35 1.55
N TRP A 151 -3.10 21.45 2.81
CA TRP A 151 -2.98 20.39 3.81
C TRP A 151 -3.71 19.10 3.40
N TRP A 152 -4.75 19.19 2.56
CA TRP A 152 -5.43 18.03 1.98
C TRP A 152 -4.46 17.11 1.25
N TRP A 153 -3.68 17.68 0.34
CA TRP A 153 -2.71 16.95 -0.45
C TRP A 153 -1.44 16.60 0.34
N LEU A 154 -1.00 17.48 1.24
CA LEU A 154 0.25 17.29 1.98
C LEU A 154 0.14 16.28 3.13
N PHE A 155 -1.00 16.24 3.81
CA PHE A 155 -1.12 15.47 5.06
C PHE A 155 -2.37 14.61 5.11
N VAL A 156 -3.56 15.09 4.73
CA VAL A 156 -4.80 14.31 4.91
C VAL A 156 -4.82 13.08 4.00
N VAL A 157 -4.74 13.27 2.69
CA VAL A 157 -4.78 12.18 1.70
C VAL A 157 -3.57 11.24 1.85
N PRO A 158 -2.32 11.72 2.01
CA PRO A 158 -1.18 10.83 2.23
C PRO A 158 -1.28 9.99 3.51
N SER A 159 -1.84 10.55 4.60
CA SER A 159 -2.03 9.80 5.85
C SER A 159 -3.10 8.72 5.72
N LEU A 160 -4.15 8.98 4.94
CA LEU A 160 -5.13 7.92 4.63
C LEU A 160 -4.51 6.85 3.74
N ARG A 161 -3.71 7.25 2.74
CA ARG A 161 -3.03 6.33 1.81
C ARG A 161 -1.97 5.46 2.50
N SER A 162 -1.28 5.98 3.51
CA SER A 162 -0.25 5.22 4.24
C SER A 162 -0.80 4.03 5.05
N ARG A 163 -2.13 3.98 5.28
CA ARG A 163 -2.82 2.82 5.87
C ARG A 163 -2.80 1.58 4.98
N ARG A 164 -2.36 1.70 3.72
CA ARG A 164 -2.42 0.65 2.67
C ARG A 164 -3.86 0.14 2.46
N PRO A 165 -4.81 1.03 2.11
CA PRO A 165 -6.17 0.63 1.78
C PRO A 165 -6.21 -0.29 0.55
N LYS A 166 -7.27 -1.10 0.42
CA LYS A 166 -7.50 -2.05 -0.69
C LYS A 166 -8.86 -1.77 -1.35
N GLY A 167 -9.08 -2.28 -2.56
CA GLY A 167 -10.36 -2.14 -3.30
C GLY A 167 -10.76 -0.69 -3.57
N ALA A 168 -12.06 -0.38 -3.45
CA ALA A 168 -12.62 0.96 -3.61
C ALA A 168 -11.88 2.07 -2.83
N GLU A 169 -11.52 1.85 -1.56
CA GLU A 169 -10.89 2.90 -0.75
C GLU A 169 -9.55 3.34 -1.37
N LYS A 170 -8.81 2.41 -1.97
CA LYS A 170 -7.56 2.71 -2.68
C LYS A 170 -7.83 3.56 -3.93
N LYS A 171 -8.76 3.11 -4.78
CA LYS A 171 -9.16 3.81 -6.02
C LYS A 171 -9.60 5.24 -5.70
N ALA A 172 -10.39 5.42 -4.66
CA ALA A 172 -10.83 6.73 -4.17
C ALA A 172 -9.64 7.63 -3.77
N LEU A 173 -8.71 7.11 -2.98
CA LEU A 173 -7.59 7.89 -2.48
C LEU A 173 -6.57 8.23 -3.57
N ASP A 174 -6.39 7.36 -4.56
CA ASP A 174 -5.52 7.64 -5.71
C ASP A 174 -6.12 8.76 -6.59
N ILE A 175 -7.44 8.74 -6.85
CA ILE A 175 -8.14 9.85 -7.54
C ILE A 175 -8.04 11.14 -6.72
N ALA A 176 -8.30 11.08 -5.41
CA ALA A 176 -8.21 12.22 -4.52
C ALA A 176 -6.80 12.82 -4.45
N PHE A 177 -5.76 11.98 -4.53
CA PHE A 177 -4.36 12.41 -4.51
C PHE A 177 -3.98 13.25 -5.73
N LEU A 178 -4.61 13.04 -6.89
CA LEU A 178 -4.46 13.89 -8.07
C LEU A 178 -5.45 15.06 -8.11
N GLY A 179 -6.70 14.83 -7.68
CA GLY A 179 -7.75 15.83 -7.74
C GLY A 179 -7.51 17.00 -6.78
N THR A 180 -7.09 16.72 -5.54
CA THR A 180 -6.87 17.76 -4.53
C THR A 180 -5.78 18.79 -4.87
N PRO A 181 -4.58 18.43 -5.36
CA PRO A 181 -3.58 19.42 -5.78
C PRO A 181 -4.04 20.18 -7.03
N LEU A 182 -4.77 19.54 -7.96
CA LEU A 182 -5.30 20.19 -9.15
C LEU A 182 -6.30 21.31 -8.77
N ILE A 183 -7.25 21.01 -7.88
CA ILE A 183 -8.16 22.02 -7.32
C ILE A 183 -7.37 23.12 -6.60
N SER A 184 -6.38 22.76 -5.80
CA SER A 184 -5.57 23.72 -5.04
C SER A 184 -4.73 24.65 -5.93
N ILE A 185 -4.42 24.24 -7.17
CA ILE A 185 -3.73 25.07 -8.18
C ILE A 185 -4.73 25.95 -8.96
N VAL A 186 -5.85 25.38 -9.39
CA VAL A 186 -6.80 26.07 -10.30
C VAL A 186 -7.76 26.98 -9.55
N ALA A 187 -8.26 26.56 -8.40
CA ALA A 187 -9.30 27.28 -7.66
C ALA A 187 -8.89 28.70 -7.22
N PRO A 188 -7.63 28.99 -6.83
CA PRO A 188 -7.18 30.35 -6.55
C PRO A 188 -7.32 31.34 -7.72
N ALA A 189 -7.40 30.86 -8.96
CA ALA A 189 -7.66 31.71 -10.13
C ALA A 189 -9.14 32.11 -10.24
N LEU A 190 -10.04 31.31 -9.68
CA LEU A 190 -11.49 31.50 -9.74
C LEU A 190 -12.05 32.19 -8.48
N THR A 191 -11.54 31.82 -7.30
CA THR A 191 -11.94 32.39 -6.02
C THR A 191 -10.71 32.60 -5.14
N LYS A 192 -10.74 33.66 -4.31
CA LYS A 192 -9.71 33.91 -3.29
C LYS A 192 -10.14 33.43 -1.90
N ASP A 193 -11.36 32.91 -1.81
CA ASP A 193 -11.91 32.37 -0.57
C ASP A 193 -11.29 31.00 -0.28
N THR A 194 -10.48 30.95 0.78
CA THR A 194 -9.74 29.77 1.21
C THR A 194 -10.65 28.69 1.78
N GLU A 195 -11.78 29.07 2.37
CA GLU A 195 -12.78 28.13 2.91
C GLU A 195 -13.51 27.43 1.76
N LEU A 196 -13.87 28.17 0.70
CA LEU A 196 -14.45 27.57 -0.50
C LEU A 196 -13.46 26.63 -1.23
N ILE A 197 -12.17 26.99 -1.32
CA ILE A 197 -11.15 26.11 -1.91
C ILE A 197 -10.96 24.85 -1.06
N TRP A 198 -10.95 25.00 0.26
CA TRP A 198 -10.90 23.88 1.19
C TRP A 198 -12.12 22.96 1.01
N GLY A 199 -13.32 23.52 0.90
CA GLY A 199 -14.56 22.78 0.68
C GLY A 199 -14.60 22.07 -0.68
N ALA A 200 -14.03 22.68 -1.71
CA ALA A 200 -13.87 22.04 -3.02
C ALA A 200 -12.96 20.81 -2.94
N ASN A 201 -11.88 20.88 -2.17
CA ASN A 201 -11.02 19.72 -1.91
C ASN A 201 -11.77 18.61 -1.15
N LEU A 202 -12.55 18.97 -0.11
CA LEU A 202 -13.41 18.00 0.59
C LEU A 202 -14.39 17.32 -0.38
N LEU A 203 -15.02 18.09 -1.25
CA LEU A 203 -15.96 17.59 -2.25
C LEU A 203 -15.27 16.64 -3.22
N VAL A 204 -14.05 16.95 -3.68
CA VAL A 204 -13.27 16.03 -4.52
C VAL A 204 -12.98 14.72 -3.80
N VAL A 205 -12.56 14.76 -2.54
CA VAL A 205 -12.33 13.52 -1.77
C VAL A 205 -13.64 12.73 -1.64
N ALA A 206 -14.72 13.37 -1.21
CA ALA A 206 -16.02 12.72 -1.05
C ALA A 206 -16.55 12.13 -2.37
N ALA A 207 -16.42 12.86 -3.48
CA ALA A 207 -16.79 12.41 -4.82
C ALA A 207 -15.91 11.24 -5.29
N SER A 208 -14.62 11.24 -4.95
CA SER A 208 -13.71 10.12 -5.26
C SER A 208 -14.11 8.86 -4.52
N TYR A 209 -14.50 8.98 -3.24
CA TYR A 209 -15.04 7.89 -2.44
C TYR A 209 -16.36 7.39 -3.02
N ALA A 210 -17.31 8.28 -3.32
CA ALA A 210 -18.59 7.90 -3.92
C ALA A 210 -18.39 7.19 -5.28
N PHE A 211 -17.55 7.74 -6.15
CA PHE A 211 -17.23 7.16 -7.45
C PHE A 211 -16.60 5.78 -7.32
N ALA A 212 -15.63 5.61 -6.43
CA ALA A 212 -14.97 4.33 -6.24
C ALA A 212 -15.95 3.27 -5.72
N PHE A 213 -16.78 3.60 -4.72
CA PHE A 213 -17.76 2.66 -4.17
C PHE A 213 -18.90 2.32 -5.14
N LEU A 214 -19.29 3.23 -6.02
CA LEU A 214 -20.28 2.96 -7.06
C LEU A 214 -19.72 2.07 -8.18
N THR A 215 -18.43 2.18 -8.48
CA THR A 215 -17.78 1.41 -9.56
C THR A 215 -17.16 0.08 -9.08
N ASP A 216 -16.94 -0.10 -7.77
CA ASP A 216 -16.39 -1.35 -7.20
C ASP A 216 -17.31 -2.56 -7.45
N GLY A 217 -18.63 -2.34 -7.54
CA GLY A 217 -19.61 -3.39 -7.84
C GLY A 217 -19.77 -3.72 -9.32
N GLU A 218 -19.18 -2.92 -10.22
CA GLU A 218 -19.16 -3.16 -11.67
C GLU A 218 -17.86 -3.87 -12.10
N ASP A 219 -16.82 -3.85 -11.27
CA ASP A 219 -15.49 -4.42 -11.58
C ASP A 219 -15.37 -5.94 -11.28
N ASP A 220 -16.37 -6.56 -10.62
CA ASP A 220 -16.40 -8.01 -10.32
C ASP A 220 -16.94 -8.88 -11.47
N ASP A 221 -17.48 -8.28 -12.55
CA ASP A 221 -18.20 -9.02 -13.61
C ASP A 221 -17.77 -8.68 -15.04
N ASP A 222 -16.68 -7.96 -15.28
CA ASP A 222 -16.37 -7.55 -16.65
C ASP A 222 -14.88 -7.57 -17.04
N ASP A 223 -14.57 -8.59 -17.86
CA ASP A 223 -13.65 -8.52 -18.99
C ASP A 223 -14.14 -7.49 -20.04
N SER A 224 -14.38 -6.24 -19.65
CA SER A 224 -14.90 -5.21 -20.56
C SER A 224 -13.77 -4.35 -21.14
N GLY A 225 -13.21 -4.89 -22.22
CA GLY A 225 -12.41 -4.18 -23.21
C GLY A 225 -13.16 -3.08 -23.98
N SER A 226 -14.08 -2.30 -23.39
CA SER A 226 -14.82 -1.26 -24.13
C SER A 226 -14.81 0.13 -23.48
N ASN A 227 -14.09 1.03 -24.16
CA ASN A 227 -14.36 2.47 -24.27
C ASN A 227 -13.87 3.47 -23.20
N GLN A 228 -12.83 3.15 -22.43
CA GLN A 228 -12.06 4.20 -21.74
C GLN A 228 -10.91 4.69 -22.63
N PRO A 229 -10.73 6.02 -22.82
CA PRO A 229 -9.62 6.57 -23.59
C PRO A 229 -8.28 6.08 -23.07
N GLU A 230 -7.31 5.82 -23.96
CA GLU A 230 -6.00 5.31 -23.56
C GLU A 230 -5.27 6.22 -22.56
N TRP A 231 -5.49 7.53 -22.62
CA TRP A 231 -4.95 8.47 -21.63
C TRP A 231 -5.56 8.28 -20.24
N LEU A 232 -6.84 7.91 -20.15
CA LEU A 232 -7.52 7.65 -18.89
C LEU A 232 -7.03 6.32 -18.30
N LYS A 233 -6.89 5.29 -19.14
CA LYS A 233 -6.27 4.00 -18.77
C LYS A 233 -4.83 4.19 -18.32
N PHE A 234 -4.06 5.04 -19.01
CA PHE A 234 -2.69 5.39 -18.62
C PHE A 234 -2.68 6.12 -17.28
N ILE A 235 -3.59 7.08 -17.05
CA ILE A 235 -3.70 7.78 -15.76
C ILE A 235 -4.06 6.79 -14.66
N TYR A 236 -5.08 5.94 -14.81
CA TYR A 236 -5.44 4.93 -13.83
C TYR A 236 -4.32 3.92 -13.57
N LYS A 237 -3.63 3.47 -14.63
CA LYS A 237 -2.47 2.58 -14.52
C LYS A 237 -1.27 3.27 -13.86
N SER A 238 -1.10 4.57 -14.07
CA SER A 238 -0.09 5.41 -13.38
C SER A 238 -0.53 5.86 -11.99
N LEU A 239 -1.81 5.71 -11.64
CA LEU A 239 -2.34 5.96 -10.30
C LEU A 239 -2.17 4.72 -9.42
N ASP A 240 -2.20 3.53 -10.04
CA ASP A 240 -1.95 2.24 -9.41
C ASP A 240 -0.47 2.00 -9.02
N PHE A 241 0.18 3.00 -8.41
CA PHE A 241 1.46 2.81 -7.74
C PHE A 241 1.22 2.17 -6.37
N GLY A 242 1.44 0.85 -6.26
CA GLY A 242 1.49 0.17 -4.96
C GLY A 242 0.82 -1.20 -4.86
N THR A 243 0.19 -1.71 -5.93
CA THR A 243 -0.39 -3.08 -5.99
C THR A 243 0.63 -4.22 -6.01
N GLY A 244 1.93 -3.94 -5.84
CA GLY A 244 2.95 -4.99 -5.94
C GLY A 244 3.25 -5.44 -7.38
N ARG A 245 2.48 -5.03 -8.40
CA ARG A 245 2.79 -5.26 -9.83
C ARG A 245 4.16 -4.71 -10.25
N GLU A 246 4.65 -3.66 -9.59
CA GLU A 246 5.95 -3.05 -9.91
C GLU A 246 7.13 -3.54 -9.06
N ARG A 247 6.91 -4.39 -8.06
CA ARG A 247 7.99 -4.85 -7.16
C ARG A 247 8.67 -6.16 -7.61
N GLY A 248 8.26 -6.71 -8.76
CA GLY A 248 8.82 -7.95 -9.33
C GLY A 248 9.41 -7.82 -10.74
N ALA A 249 9.32 -6.66 -11.39
CA ALA A 249 9.80 -6.49 -12.76
C ALA A 249 11.03 -5.57 -12.81
N ARG A 250 12.15 -6.02 -12.26
CA ARG A 250 13.48 -5.57 -12.72
C ARG A 250 14.42 -6.78 -12.75
N GLN A 251 14.58 -7.29 -13.98
CA GLN A 251 15.65 -8.10 -14.58
C GLN A 251 16.34 -9.14 -13.70
#